data_AF-A0A2G7GT03-F1
#
_entry.id   AF-A0A2G7GT03-F1
#
_cell.length_a   1.000
_cell.length_b   1.000
_cell.length_c   1.000
_cell.angle_alpha   90.00
_cell.angle_beta   90.00
_cell.angle_gamma   90.00
#
_symmetry.space_group_name_H-M   'P 1'
#
loop_
_entity.id
_entity.type
_entity.pdbx_description
1 polymer ?
#
loop_
_entity_poly.entity_id
_entity_poly.type
_entity_poly.pdbx_seq_one_letter_code
_entity_poly.pdbx_strand_id
1 'polypeptide(L)'
;MSWLLGALMSLHVGGHAPMDALVSEMYVARALEAEGLHVARFGLWALRRHARREDPVERLLRQPKDWTWLVFAPLRPQDLSARDAELLARLAHGLHGVQFLYWSVAESSVTFTAYSVRTTVVRGVPILLPSSPRPEGTLSLPVGPLLPDLTRWASVSEARLTAALIEGAYVERVAGAERGAFTNVDVLALDGGTPVVVEVKRRVRSEAHAGDALTMTVTQAGTLAHLAAAGAEVHVAVLISPTGSARHPDEAIRRGRWQAGAPLIRPGWGEMHVDLWGAAEPVSLATLRRAREVARASAPVQATPPTPPPASDRRAQRSSGTPAGPFVEKGSPARGFLPARLPEPRRLTSFSFEYAFLRPWTPAPIRLGGRLYPTPAAAFLAARTLNAEVRDALTGALTPGPALQLARHAPVRPDWTMRRDGDPVLREEVATAVVRAAFRAERGEQLVATLPFLLADLEVWGPALDGLQGAAYLHLLHARRGELAAQQATGTAGCCGLCTWARPGPWPGFARCEHQDGEAGTLACVGKKVCRGPGGAALVALTTRGGSGFRSKQTTHRP
;
A
#
# COMPACT_ATOMS: atom_id res chain seq x y z
N MET A 1 -2.37 36.58 -4.40
CA MET A 1 -2.27 35.14 -4.14
C MET A 1 -0.86 34.60 -4.40
N SER A 2 0.01 35.31 -5.15
CA SER A 2 1.37 34.89 -5.49
C SER A 2 2.26 34.49 -4.30
N TRP A 3 2.12 35.18 -3.15
CA TRP A 3 2.81 34.81 -1.91
C TRP A 3 2.41 33.40 -1.39
N LEU A 4 1.13 33.04 -1.48
CA LEU A 4 0.62 31.72 -1.06
C LEU A 4 1.18 30.59 -1.91
N LEU A 5 1.34 30.80 -3.21
CA LEU A 5 1.97 29.84 -4.13
C LEU A 5 3.42 29.56 -3.71
N GLY A 6 4.18 30.62 -3.43
CA GLY A 6 5.55 30.50 -2.93
C GLY A 6 5.63 29.73 -1.62
N ALA A 7 4.75 30.04 -0.67
CA ALA A 7 4.66 29.34 0.60
C ALA A 7 4.34 27.84 0.41
N LEU A 8 3.34 27.46 -0.39
CA LEU A 8 2.97 26.06 -0.63
C LEU A 8 4.05 25.29 -1.39
N MET A 9 4.76 25.93 -2.31
CA MET A 9 5.86 25.29 -3.03
C MET A 9 7.09 25.08 -2.15
N SER A 10 7.38 26.02 -1.23
CA SER A 10 8.46 25.84 -0.26
C SER A 10 8.24 24.68 0.71
N LEU A 11 6.97 24.30 0.90
CA LEU A 11 6.63 23.15 1.70
C LEU A 11 7.08 21.85 1.01
N HIS A 12 7.03 21.73 -0.31
CA HIS A 12 7.29 20.46 -0.99
C HIS A 12 8.78 20.02 -0.90
N VAL A 13 9.03 18.87 -0.25
CA VAL A 13 10.38 18.28 -0.06
C VAL A 13 10.72 17.28 -1.19
N GLY A 14 10.01 17.34 -2.32
CA GLY A 14 10.11 16.37 -3.42
C GLY A 14 9.79 16.98 -4.79
N GLY A 15 10.08 16.23 -5.86
CA GLY A 15 9.95 16.70 -7.24
C GLY A 15 8.56 17.23 -7.60
N HIS A 16 8.49 18.14 -8.57
CA HIS A 16 7.28 18.86 -8.99
C HIS A 16 6.28 18.05 -9.83
N ALA A 17 6.37 16.72 -9.82
CA ALA A 17 5.54 15.85 -10.67
C ALA A 17 4.02 16.06 -10.50
N PRO A 18 3.47 16.37 -9.29
CA PRO A 18 2.05 16.71 -9.15
C PRO A 18 1.66 17.99 -9.91
N MET A 19 2.56 18.99 -9.99
CA MET A 19 2.26 20.24 -10.70
C MET A 19 2.27 20.06 -12.22
N ASP A 20 3.07 19.14 -12.74
CA ASP A 20 3.09 18.85 -14.17
C ASP A 20 1.79 18.18 -14.64
N ALA A 21 1.17 17.36 -13.79
CA ALA A 21 -0.11 16.74 -14.08
C ALA A 21 -1.23 17.77 -14.28
N LEU A 22 -1.20 18.89 -13.54
CA LEU A 22 -2.19 19.96 -13.62
C LEU A 22 -2.22 20.66 -14.97
N VAL A 23 -1.05 20.83 -15.60
CA VAL A 23 -0.97 21.51 -16.89
C VAL A 23 -1.67 20.67 -17.95
N SER A 24 -1.42 19.35 -17.92
CA SER A 24 -2.10 18.40 -18.80
C SER A 24 -3.59 18.30 -18.50
N GLU A 25 -4.00 18.28 -17.22
CA GLU A 25 -5.40 18.30 -16.81
C GLU A 25 -6.12 19.53 -17.35
N MET A 26 -5.51 20.71 -17.17
CA MET A 26 -6.03 21.97 -17.69
C MET A 26 -6.11 21.96 -19.21
N TYR A 27 -5.11 21.43 -19.91
CA TYR A 27 -5.12 21.35 -21.36
C TYR A 27 -6.31 20.52 -21.86
N VAL A 28 -6.53 19.34 -21.27
CA VAL A 28 -7.66 18.48 -21.62
C VAL A 28 -8.99 19.15 -21.25
N ALA A 29 -9.09 19.72 -20.04
CA ALA A 29 -10.27 20.45 -19.61
C ALA A 29 -10.64 21.58 -20.59
N ARG A 30 -9.66 22.39 -21.02
CA ARG A 30 -9.88 23.48 -21.99
C ARG A 30 -10.30 22.95 -23.36
N ALA A 31 -9.72 21.84 -23.82
CA ALA A 31 -10.11 21.22 -25.08
C ALA A 31 -11.58 20.77 -25.04
N LEU A 32 -12.01 20.16 -23.94
CA LEU A 32 -13.39 19.73 -23.75
C LEU A 32 -14.36 20.92 -23.56
N GLU A 33 -13.98 21.93 -22.79
CA GLU A 33 -14.74 23.19 -22.62
C GLU A 33 -14.94 23.87 -23.98
N ALA A 34 -13.94 23.87 -24.87
CA ALA A 34 -14.03 24.42 -26.21
C ALA A 34 -15.02 23.65 -27.13
N GLU A 35 -15.29 22.38 -26.83
CA GLU A 35 -16.32 21.57 -27.47
C GLU A 35 -17.71 21.75 -26.82
N GLY A 36 -17.85 22.66 -25.84
CA GLY A 36 -19.10 22.91 -25.12
C GLY A 36 -19.42 21.86 -24.04
N LEU A 37 -18.44 21.01 -23.69
CA LEU A 37 -18.59 20.00 -22.65
C LEU A 37 -18.38 20.62 -21.26
N HIS A 38 -19.11 20.11 -20.26
CA HIS A 38 -18.97 20.54 -18.87
C HIS A 38 -17.87 19.78 -18.16
N VAL A 39 -16.90 20.53 -17.67
CA VAL A 39 -15.83 20.03 -16.82
C VAL A 39 -16.17 20.38 -15.37
N ALA A 40 -16.15 19.38 -14.51
CA ALA A 40 -16.41 19.53 -13.09
C ALA A 40 -15.45 20.55 -12.47
N ARG A 41 -15.97 21.39 -11.57
CA ARG A 41 -15.14 22.33 -10.80
C ARG A 41 -14.60 21.73 -9.50
N PHE A 42 -14.63 20.40 -9.39
CA PHE A 42 -14.12 19.63 -8.26
C PHE A 42 -13.27 18.45 -8.78
N GLY A 43 -12.24 18.10 -8.01
CA GLY A 43 -11.49 16.86 -8.22
C GLY A 43 -12.09 15.72 -7.40
N LEU A 44 -12.21 14.52 -7.96
CA LEU A 44 -12.58 13.31 -7.23
C LEU A 44 -11.34 12.40 -7.11
N TRP A 45 -10.95 12.08 -5.89
CA TRP A 45 -9.75 11.34 -5.57
C TRP A 45 -10.10 10.10 -4.75
N ALA A 46 -9.64 8.93 -5.16
CA ALA A 46 -9.72 7.73 -4.33
C ALA A 46 -8.49 7.64 -3.43
N LEU A 47 -8.65 7.81 -2.12
CA LEU A 47 -7.55 7.61 -1.17
C LEU A 47 -7.75 6.36 -0.32
N ARG A 48 -6.67 5.58 -0.19
CA ARG A 48 -6.55 4.65 0.94
C ARG A 48 -6.12 5.46 2.15
N ARG A 49 -7.04 5.74 3.07
CA ARG A 49 -6.64 6.34 4.36
C ARG A 49 -5.90 5.26 5.18
N HIS A 50 -4.87 5.66 5.91
CA HIS A 50 -4.39 4.85 7.03
C HIS A 50 -5.57 4.66 7.99
N ALA A 51 -6.12 3.47 8.07
CA ALA A 51 -7.12 3.15 9.06
C ALA A 51 -6.46 3.23 10.44
N ARG A 52 -6.62 4.38 11.13
CA ARG A 52 -6.38 4.49 12.58
C ARG A 52 -7.48 3.72 13.35
N ARG A 53 -7.60 2.41 13.13
CA ARG A 53 -8.53 1.57 13.90
C ARG A 53 -7.76 0.50 14.65
N GLU A 54 -7.94 0.53 15.97
CA GLU A 54 -7.31 -0.30 16.99
C GLU A 54 -7.81 -1.76 16.99
N ASP A 55 -8.79 -2.13 16.15
CA ASP A 55 -9.40 -3.48 16.16
C ASP A 55 -9.01 -4.34 14.92
N PRO A 56 -8.26 -5.44 15.11
CA PRO A 56 -7.92 -6.42 14.07
C PRO A 56 -9.10 -7.25 13.53
N VAL A 57 -10.19 -7.39 14.27
CA VAL A 57 -11.34 -8.25 13.92
C VAL A 57 -12.24 -7.59 12.88
N GLU A 58 -12.36 -6.26 12.90
CA GLU A 58 -13.06 -5.51 11.84
C GLU A 58 -12.38 -5.64 10.46
N ARG A 59 -11.04 -5.78 10.41
CA ARG A 59 -10.28 -5.97 9.15
C ARG A 59 -10.54 -7.31 8.46
N LEU A 60 -10.83 -8.36 9.23
CA LEU A 60 -10.99 -9.72 8.71
C LEU A 60 -12.41 -10.01 8.21
N LEU A 61 -13.41 -9.24 8.68
CA LEU A 61 -14.83 -9.57 8.46
C LEU A 61 -15.51 -8.74 7.36
N ARG A 62 -14.84 -7.77 6.72
CA ARG A 62 -15.44 -6.96 5.64
C ARG A 62 -14.50 -6.85 4.43
N GLN A 63 -15.00 -7.21 3.23
CA GLN A 63 -14.30 -6.94 1.96
C GLN A 63 -14.22 -5.42 1.67
N PRO A 64 -13.55 -4.97 0.59
CA PRO A 64 -12.62 -3.84 0.55
C PRO A 64 -13.32 -2.47 0.68
N LYS A 65 -13.77 -2.11 1.89
CA LYS A 65 -14.43 -0.83 2.19
C LYS A 65 -13.48 0.23 2.78
N ASP A 66 -12.17 0.05 2.65
CA ASP A 66 -11.15 0.94 3.24
C ASP A 66 -10.83 2.18 2.39
N TRP A 67 -11.61 2.43 1.34
CA TRP A 67 -11.44 3.60 0.48
C TRP A 67 -12.21 4.78 1.06
N THR A 68 -11.51 5.88 1.26
CA THR A 68 -12.15 7.18 1.46
C THR A 68 -12.04 7.94 0.15
N TRP A 69 -13.18 8.21 -0.46
CA TRP A 69 -13.25 9.05 -1.65
C TRP A 69 -13.20 10.49 -1.20
N LEU A 70 -12.21 11.25 -1.65
CA LEU A 70 -12.10 12.66 -1.37
C LEU A 70 -12.59 13.46 -2.56
N VAL A 71 -13.45 14.43 -2.31
CA VAL A 71 -13.88 15.40 -3.31
C VAL A 71 -13.24 16.73 -2.93
N PHE A 72 -12.35 17.27 -3.75
CA PHE A 72 -11.71 18.55 -3.49
C PHE A 72 -12.39 19.65 -4.28
N ALA A 73 -12.78 20.72 -3.61
CA ALA A 73 -13.25 21.92 -4.27
C ALA A 73 -12.91 23.17 -3.43
N PRO A 74 -12.63 24.32 -4.09
CA PRO A 74 -12.47 25.61 -3.40
C PRO A 74 -13.81 26.20 -2.92
N LEU A 75 -14.92 25.48 -3.11
CA LEU A 75 -16.29 25.87 -2.77
C LEU A 75 -16.86 24.87 -1.76
N ARG A 76 -17.78 25.31 -0.90
CA ARG A 76 -18.49 24.38 0.00
C ARG A 76 -19.50 23.55 -0.81
N PRO A 77 -19.94 22.37 -0.33
CA PRO A 77 -20.91 21.54 -1.06
C PRO A 77 -22.18 22.29 -1.47
N GLN A 78 -22.69 23.18 -0.62
CA GLN A 78 -23.88 23.99 -0.88
C GLN A 78 -23.68 25.11 -1.91
N ASP A 79 -22.42 25.46 -2.20
CA ASP A 79 -22.07 26.50 -3.17
C ASP A 79 -21.72 25.90 -4.55
N LEU A 80 -21.81 24.58 -4.72
CA LEU A 80 -21.66 23.93 -6.02
C LEU A 80 -22.77 24.37 -6.98
N SER A 81 -22.43 24.51 -8.26
CA SER A 81 -23.45 24.70 -9.29
C SER A 81 -24.42 23.51 -9.29
N ALA A 82 -25.67 23.71 -9.73
CA ALA A 82 -26.65 22.61 -9.82
C ALA A 82 -26.10 21.43 -10.63
N ARG A 83 -25.36 21.73 -11.72
CA ARG A 83 -24.72 20.74 -12.58
C ARG A 83 -23.59 19.98 -11.88
N ASP A 84 -22.75 20.67 -11.10
CA ASP A 84 -21.68 20.02 -10.32
C ASP A 84 -22.24 19.19 -9.15
N ALA A 85 -23.29 19.68 -8.48
CA ALA A 85 -23.93 18.97 -7.38
C ALA A 85 -24.63 17.69 -7.86
N GLU A 86 -25.34 17.76 -8.99
CA GLU A 86 -25.96 16.59 -9.64
C GLU A 86 -24.90 15.59 -10.12
N LEU A 87 -23.85 16.08 -10.77
CA LEU A 87 -22.71 15.27 -11.17
C LEU A 87 -22.10 14.55 -9.96
N LEU A 88 -21.75 15.29 -8.90
CA LEU A 88 -21.18 14.69 -7.71
C LEU A 88 -22.13 13.67 -7.05
N ALA A 89 -23.42 13.96 -6.99
CA ALA A 89 -24.41 13.03 -6.44
C ALA A 89 -24.47 11.72 -7.24
N ARG A 90 -24.37 11.76 -8.57
CA ARG A 90 -24.27 10.56 -9.42
C ARG A 90 -22.99 9.77 -9.14
N LEU A 91 -21.83 10.43 -9.09
CA LEU A 91 -20.55 9.76 -8.87
C LEU A 91 -20.44 9.14 -7.46
N ALA A 92 -20.92 9.87 -6.46
CA ALA A 92 -20.94 9.42 -5.07
C ALA A 92 -22.03 8.37 -4.81
N HIS A 93 -22.94 8.12 -5.75
CA HIS A 93 -23.96 7.10 -5.60
C HIS A 93 -23.34 5.70 -5.55
N GLY A 94 -23.70 4.91 -4.54
CA GLY A 94 -23.11 3.59 -4.30
C GLY A 94 -21.72 3.61 -3.65
N LEU A 95 -21.07 4.77 -3.52
CA LEU A 95 -19.82 4.90 -2.80
C LEU A 95 -20.05 5.02 -1.29
N HIS A 96 -19.21 4.33 -0.52
CA HIS A 96 -19.14 4.50 0.93
C HIS A 96 -17.98 5.43 1.29
N GLY A 97 -18.17 6.22 2.35
CA GLY A 97 -17.07 7.02 2.93
C GLY A 97 -16.62 8.21 2.07
N VAL A 98 -17.47 8.75 1.20
CA VAL A 98 -17.15 9.97 0.44
C VAL A 98 -17.03 11.16 1.41
N GLN A 99 -15.89 11.84 1.38
CA GLN A 99 -15.62 13.08 2.11
C GLN A 99 -15.40 14.19 1.11
N PHE A 100 -16.20 15.24 1.18
CA PHE A 100 -15.95 16.48 0.47
C PHE A 100 -15.09 17.39 1.31
N LEU A 101 -14.00 17.89 0.73
CA LEU A 101 -13.01 18.72 1.35
C LEU A 101 -13.06 20.10 0.73
N TYR A 102 -13.35 21.06 1.61
CA TYR A 102 -13.26 22.48 1.37
C TYR A 102 -12.04 23.01 2.11
N TRP A 103 -11.41 24.06 1.58
CA TRP A 103 -10.34 24.78 2.26
C TRP A 103 -10.57 26.28 2.28
N SER A 104 -10.07 26.91 3.34
CA SER A 104 -9.99 28.37 3.47
C SER A 104 -8.53 28.76 3.66
N VAL A 105 -8.15 29.87 3.03
CA VAL A 105 -6.79 30.39 3.09
C VAL A 105 -6.79 31.63 3.98
N ALA A 106 -5.92 31.63 4.98
CA ALA A 106 -5.57 32.79 5.79
C ALA A 106 -4.12 33.19 5.51
N GLU A 107 -3.69 34.33 6.06
CA GLU A 107 -2.35 34.87 5.84
C GLU A 107 -1.24 33.87 6.16
N SER A 108 -1.33 33.08 7.23
CA SER A 108 -0.26 32.15 7.62
C SER A 108 -0.67 30.68 7.63
N SER A 109 -1.85 30.34 7.07
CA SER A 109 -2.36 28.98 7.15
C SER A 109 -3.41 28.65 6.10
N VAL A 110 -3.52 27.37 5.76
CA VAL A 110 -4.65 26.80 5.03
C VAL A 110 -5.43 25.88 5.97
N THR A 111 -6.73 26.13 6.15
CA THR A 111 -7.59 25.30 7.00
C THR A 111 -8.52 24.46 6.16
N PHE A 112 -8.64 23.17 6.49
CA PHE A 112 -9.44 22.19 5.78
C PHE A 112 -10.67 21.79 6.58
N THR A 113 -11.81 21.74 5.90
CA THR A 113 -13.10 21.32 6.44
C THR A 113 -13.65 20.18 5.61
N ALA A 114 -13.94 19.06 6.27
CA ALA A 114 -14.53 17.89 5.66
C ALA A 114 -16.06 17.84 5.87
N TYR A 115 -16.76 17.39 4.84
CA TYR A 115 -18.19 17.06 4.87
C TYR A 115 -18.32 15.60 4.47
N SER A 116 -18.94 14.76 5.29
CA SER A 116 -19.31 13.43 4.83
C SER A 116 -20.43 13.57 3.83
N VAL A 117 -20.22 13.08 2.61
CA VAL A 117 -21.20 13.14 1.54
C VAL A 117 -21.96 11.83 1.53
N ARG A 118 -23.28 11.93 1.64
CA ARG A 118 -24.21 10.83 1.34
C ARG A 118 -24.99 11.19 0.11
N THR A 119 -25.54 10.18 -0.54
CA THR A 119 -26.47 10.34 -1.65
C THR A 119 -27.77 9.64 -1.30
N THR A 120 -28.88 10.25 -1.70
CA THR A 120 -30.21 9.62 -1.68
C THR A 120 -30.81 9.69 -3.09
N VAL A 121 -31.81 8.89 -3.40
CA VAL A 121 -32.49 8.96 -4.70
C VAL A 121 -33.88 9.55 -4.49
N VAL A 122 -34.18 10.64 -5.17
CA VAL A 122 -35.50 11.27 -5.18
C VAL A 122 -36.01 11.26 -6.61
N ARG A 123 -37.12 10.55 -6.85
CA ARG A 123 -37.72 10.38 -8.19
C ARG A 123 -36.73 9.86 -9.25
N GLY A 124 -35.87 8.91 -8.87
CA GLY A 124 -34.86 8.33 -9.75
C GLY A 124 -33.60 9.18 -9.95
N VAL A 125 -33.54 10.39 -9.38
CA VAL A 125 -32.37 11.27 -9.48
C VAL A 125 -31.60 11.23 -8.16
N PRO A 126 -30.28 10.94 -8.17
CA PRO A 126 -29.47 11.01 -6.97
C PRO A 126 -29.27 12.47 -6.54
N ILE A 127 -29.45 12.73 -5.25
CA ILE A 127 -29.27 14.04 -4.61
C ILE A 127 -28.16 13.95 -3.57
N LEU A 128 -27.31 14.97 -3.54
CA LEU A 128 -26.22 15.14 -2.59
C LEU A 128 -26.75 15.56 -1.21
N LEU A 129 -26.36 14.85 -0.17
CA LEU A 129 -26.67 15.16 1.24
C LEU A 129 -25.34 15.33 2.00
N PRO A 130 -24.75 16.53 2.02
CA PRO A 130 -23.56 16.80 2.82
C PRO A 130 -23.92 16.80 4.31
N SER A 131 -23.06 16.21 5.15
CA SER A 131 -23.17 16.30 6.61
C SER A 131 -22.85 17.70 7.11
N SER A 132 -22.99 17.93 8.42
CA SER A 132 -22.39 19.10 9.06
C SER A 132 -20.88 19.16 8.79
N PRO A 133 -20.30 20.38 8.66
CA PRO A 133 -18.87 20.57 8.47
C PRO A 133 -18.10 20.03 9.67
N ARG A 134 -16.94 19.43 9.41
CA ARG A 134 -16.00 18.97 10.44
C ARG A 134 -14.62 19.52 10.15
N PRO A 135 -13.96 20.19 11.11
CA PRO A 135 -12.55 20.56 10.95
C PRO A 135 -11.71 19.31 10.73
N GLU A 136 -10.93 19.29 9.65
CA GLU A 136 -10.11 18.14 9.27
C GLU A 136 -8.63 18.38 9.59
N GLY A 137 -8.17 19.63 9.47
CA GLY A 137 -6.82 20.02 9.85
C GLY A 137 -6.44 21.42 9.38
N THR A 138 -5.28 21.89 9.83
CA THR A 138 -4.69 23.16 9.42
C THR A 138 -3.25 22.95 9.00
N LEU A 139 -2.87 23.53 7.87
CA LEU A 139 -1.51 23.57 7.36
C LEU A 139 -0.92 24.96 7.59
N SER A 140 0.09 25.05 8.46
CA SER A 140 0.86 26.28 8.63
C SER A 140 1.71 26.57 7.39
N LEU A 141 1.66 27.81 6.93
CA LEU A 141 2.44 28.31 5.82
C LEU A 141 3.68 29.04 6.37
N PRO A 142 4.87 28.81 5.80
CA PRO A 142 6.07 29.51 6.24
C PRO A 142 5.98 31.00 5.91
N VAL A 143 6.61 31.83 6.75
CA VAL A 143 6.71 33.27 6.53
C VAL A 143 7.81 33.52 5.49
N GLY A 144 7.44 34.09 4.34
CA GLY A 144 8.39 34.73 3.41
C GLY A 144 8.40 34.18 1.98
N PRO A 145 8.99 34.94 1.04
CA PRO A 145 8.89 34.70 -0.38
C PRO A 145 10.02 33.78 -0.83
N LEU A 146 9.89 32.48 -0.59
CA LEU A 146 10.47 31.54 -1.55
C LEU A 146 9.53 31.62 -2.76
N LEU A 147 9.81 32.55 -3.68
CA LEU A 147 9.09 32.65 -4.94
C LEU A 147 9.78 31.71 -5.92
N PRO A 148 9.29 30.48 -6.10
CA PRO A 148 9.78 29.62 -7.17
C PRO A 148 9.47 30.27 -8.51
N ASP A 149 10.25 29.91 -9.52
CA ASP A 149 9.95 30.29 -10.89
C ASP A 149 8.60 29.68 -11.32
N LEU A 150 7.58 30.53 -11.37
CA LEU A 150 6.23 30.19 -11.82
C LEU A 150 6.05 30.33 -13.33
N THR A 151 7.05 30.88 -14.05
CA THR A 151 6.92 31.16 -15.49
C THR A 151 6.69 29.90 -16.32
N ARG A 152 7.14 28.74 -15.81
CA ARG A 152 6.90 27.42 -16.41
C ARG A 152 5.42 26.95 -16.39
N TRP A 153 4.55 27.66 -15.68
CA TRP A 153 3.09 27.41 -15.64
C TRP A 153 2.28 28.62 -16.09
N ALA A 154 2.86 29.49 -16.92
CA ALA A 154 2.19 30.71 -17.38
C ALA A 154 0.85 30.44 -18.09
N SER A 155 0.64 29.22 -18.62
CA SER A 155 -0.61 28.79 -19.22
C SER A 155 -1.74 28.50 -18.20
N VAL A 156 -1.41 28.29 -16.92
CA VAL A 156 -2.34 27.92 -15.84
C VAL A 156 -2.68 29.15 -15.01
N SER A 157 -3.98 29.42 -14.83
CA SER A 157 -4.43 30.51 -13.96
C SER A 157 -3.92 30.33 -12.52
N GLU A 158 -3.55 31.42 -11.87
CA GLU A 158 -3.07 31.44 -10.47
C GLU A 158 -4.01 30.70 -9.50
N ALA A 159 -5.33 30.82 -9.71
CA ALA A 159 -6.35 30.17 -8.90
C ALA A 159 -6.31 28.64 -9.00
N ARG A 160 -6.22 28.09 -10.23
CA ARG A 160 -6.10 26.64 -10.47
C ARG A 160 -4.78 26.09 -9.92
N LEU A 161 -3.68 26.79 -10.16
CA LEU A 161 -2.36 26.39 -9.63
C LEU A 161 -2.36 26.38 -8.09
N THR A 162 -2.98 27.38 -7.47
CA THR A 162 -3.13 27.45 -6.00
C THR A 162 -3.97 26.30 -5.47
N ALA A 163 -5.15 26.07 -6.06
CA ALA A 163 -6.06 25.00 -5.63
C ALA A 163 -5.34 23.65 -5.61
N ALA A 164 -4.65 23.33 -6.69
CA ALA A 164 -3.93 22.08 -6.80
C ALA A 164 -2.75 21.93 -5.84
N LEU A 165 -2.02 23.02 -5.55
CA LEU A 165 -0.97 23.00 -4.54
C LEU A 165 -1.54 22.76 -3.13
N ILE A 166 -2.72 23.31 -2.85
CA ILE A 166 -3.45 23.05 -1.60
C ILE A 166 -3.90 21.59 -1.53
N GLU A 167 -4.46 21.04 -2.60
CA GLU A 167 -4.88 19.64 -2.70
C GLU A 167 -3.70 18.70 -2.47
N GLY A 168 -2.59 18.91 -3.19
CA GLY A 168 -1.36 18.14 -3.01
C GLY A 168 -0.83 18.21 -1.57
N ALA A 169 -0.77 19.41 -0.99
CA ALA A 169 -0.32 19.59 0.38
C ALA A 169 -1.26 18.91 1.40
N TYR A 170 -2.57 18.95 1.20
CA TYR A 170 -3.53 18.24 2.04
C TYR A 170 -3.27 16.74 2.02
N VAL A 171 -3.15 16.15 0.82
CA VAL A 171 -2.97 14.70 0.66
C VAL A 171 -1.67 14.25 1.33
N GLU A 172 -0.58 14.99 1.09
CA GLU A 172 0.74 14.63 1.63
C GLU A 172 0.86 14.81 3.15
N ARG A 173 0.17 15.80 3.73
CA ARG A 173 0.49 16.27 5.10
C ARG A 173 -0.66 16.18 6.09
N VAL A 174 -1.89 16.27 5.61
CA VAL A 174 -3.09 16.30 6.47
C VAL A 174 -3.77 14.94 6.45
N ALA A 175 -4.00 14.38 5.26
CA ALA A 175 -4.64 13.07 5.13
C ALA A 175 -3.77 11.91 5.65
N GLY A 176 -2.44 12.11 5.74
CA GLY A 176 -1.49 11.08 6.11
C GLY A 176 -1.52 9.89 5.16
N ALA A 177 -1.80 10.10 3.86
CA ALA A 177 -1.81 9.01 2.89
C ALA A 177 -0.40 8.42 2.71
N GLU A 178 -0.27 7.11 2.44
CA GLU A 178 1.05 6.52 2.14
C GLU A 178 1.70 7.26 0.97
N ARG A 179 3.02 7.47 1.00
CA ARG A 179 3.75 7.90 -0.19
C ARG A 179 3.52 6.85 -1.29
N GLY A 180 2.77 7.20 -2.34
CA GLY A 180 2.35 6.27 -3.38
C GLY A 180 0.91 5.73 -3.25
N ALA A 181 0.14 6.14 -2.24
CA ALA A 181 -1.32 5.89 -2.15
C ALA A 181 -2.13 6.60 -3.24
N PHE A 182 -1.45 7.36 -4.10
CA PHE A 182 -2.00 7.85 -5.35
C PHE A 182 -2.40 6.65 -6.21
N THR A 183 -3.70 6.51 -6.42
CA THR A 183 -4.24 5.65 -7.46
C THR A 183 -3.88 6.26 -8.81
N ASN A 184 -2.68 5.94 -9.30
CA ASN A 184 -2.15 6.23 -10.64
C ASN A 184 -3.07 5.85 -11.83
N VAL A 185 -4.16 6.56 -12.11
CA VAL A 185 -4.85 6.49 -13.42
C VAL A 185 -5.05 7.86 -13.98
N ASP A 186 -4.94 7.93 -15.30
CA ASP A 186 -5.49 9.00 -16.11
C ASP A 186 -6.93 8.63 -16.47
N VAL A 187 -7.93 9.29 -15.87
CA VAL A 187 -9.35 9.00 -16.12
C VAL A 187 -10.04 10.22 -16.69
N LEU A 188 -10.64 10.05 -17.86
CA LEU A 188 -11.60 10.96 -18.45
C LEU A 188 -12.95 10.26 -18.45
N ALA A 189 -13.76 10.46 -17.42
CA ALA A 189 -15.12 9.93 -17.40
C ALA A 189 -16.05 10.91 -18.12
N LEU A 190 -16.58 10.56 -19.28
CA LEU A 190 -17.55 11.29 -20.12
C LEU A 190 -18.95 10.64 -19.96
N ASP A 191 -20.03 11.14 -20.53
CA ASP A 191 -21.33 10.42 -20.68
C ASP A 191 -22.14 11.11 -21.79
N GLY A 192 -23.01 10.37 -22.49
CA GLY A 192 -23.92 10.79 -23.56
C GLY A 192 -25.00 11.80 -23.14
N GLY A 193 -24.59 12.85 -22.45
CA GLY A 193 -25.41 13.95 -21.91
C GLY A 193 -24.70 14.85 -20.90
N THR A 194 -23.44 14.56 -20.55
CA THR A 194 -22.49 15.28 -19.67
C THR A 194 -22.57 14.95 -18.18
N PRO A 195 -21.54 14.25 -17.73
CA PRO A 195 -20.54 14.91 -16.90
C PRO A 195 -19.09 14.57 -17.25
N VAL A 196 -18.13 15.46 -16.90
CA VAL A 196 -16.70 15.18 -17.04
C VAL A 196 -15.87 15.55 -15.81
N VAL A 197 -15.22 14.54 -15.22
CA VAL A 197 -14.10 14.72 -14.27
C VAL A 197 -12.82 14.37 -15.03
N VAL A 198 -11.83 15.26 -14.95
CA VAL A 198 -10.51 15.04 -15.52
C VAL A 198 -9.57 14.78 -14.36
N GLU A 199 -8.96 13.59 -14.32
CA GLU A 199 -7.85 13.31 -13.41
C GLU A 199 -6.63 12.95 -14.24
N VAL A 200 -5.53 13.69 -14.07
CA VAL A 200 -4.26 13.42 -14.74
C VAL A 200 -3.19 13.02 -13.73
N LYS A 201 -2.38 12.02 -14.08
CA LYS A 201 -1.24 11.55 -13.29
C LYS A 201 -0.01 11.42 -14.17
N ARG A 202 1.14 11.86 -13.65
CA ARG A 202 2.41 11.77 -14.37
C ARG A 202 3.18 10.52 -13.97
N ARG A 203 3.44 9.64 -14.93
CA ARG A 203 4.41 8.53 -14.77
C ARG A 203 5.65 8.82 -15.60
N VAL A 204 6.83 8.65 -14.99
CA VAL A 204 8.10 8.66 -15.74
C VAL A 204 8.30 7.27 -16.32
N ARG A 205 8.49 7.20 -17.64
CA ARG A 205 8.85 5.97 -18.37
C ARG A 205 10.16 6.21 -19.10
N SER A 206 10.94 5.15 -19.28
CA SER A 206 12.01 5.19 -20.28
C SER A 206 11.40 5.15 -21.68
N GLU A 207 12.14 5.65 -22.66
CA GLU A 207 11.72 5.67 -24.06
C GLU A 207 11.40 4.26 -24.59
N ALA A 208 12.15 3.24 -24.15
CA ALA A 208 11.94 1.84 -24.49
C ALA A 208 10.57 1.29 -24.04
N HIS A 209 9.96 1.88 -23.01
CA HIS A 209 8.66 1.47 -22.46
C HIS A 209 7.53 2.43 -22.81
N ALA A 210 7.75 3.37 -23.75
CA ALA A 210 6.73 4.35 -24.13
C ALA A 210 5.48 3.70 -24.76
N GLY A 211 5.64 2.58 -25.48
CA GLY A 211 4.55 1.84 -26.12
C GLY A 211 3.89 0.76 -25.26
N ASP A 212 4.42 0.47 -24.07
CA ASP A 212 3.88 -0.59 -23.22
C ASP A 212 2.54 -0.20 -22.60
N ALA A 213 1.66 -1.19 -22.41
CA ALA A 213 0.40 -0.99 -21.68
C ALA A 213 0.65 -0.33 -20.31
N LEU A 214 -0.23 0.60 -19.92
CA LEU A 214 -0.17 1.19 -18.58
C LEU A 214 -0.81 0.24 -17.59
N THR A 215 0.00 -0.33 -16.70
CA THR A 215 -0.51 -1.14 -15.59
C THR A 215 -1.29 -0.26 -14.62
N MET A 216 -2.53 -0.66 -14.34
CA MET A 216 -3.37 -0.04 -13.34
C MET A 216 -3.40 -0.87 -12.08
N THR A 217 -3.38 -0.20 -10.93
CA THR A 217 -3.58 -0.87 -9.64
C THR A 217 -5.04 -1.36 -9.52
N VAL A 218 -5.30 -2.28 -8.60
CA VAL A 218 -6.66 -2.80 -8.33
C VAL A 218 -7.64 -1.67 -8.00
N THR A 219 -7.21 -0.65 -7.26
CA THR A 219 -8.06 0.47 -6.85
C THR A 219 -8.53 1.31 -8.02
N GLN A 220 -7.62 1.51 -8.95
CA GLN A 220 -7.83 2.27 -10.16
C GLN A 220 -8.84 1.57 -11.07
N ALA A 221 -8.71 0.25 -11.17
CA ALA A 221 -9.67 -0.61 -11.83
C ALA A 221 -11.07 -0.49 -11.21
N GLY A 222 -11.14 -0.59 -9.88
CA GLY A 222 -12.38 -0.42 -9.14
C GLY A 222 -13.00 0.97 -9.34
N THR A 223 -12.18 2.01 -9.42
CA THR A 223 -12.63 3.39 -9.67
C THR A 223 -13.26 3.51 -11.05
N LEU A 224 -12.57 3.04 -12.10
CA LEU A 224 -13.12 3.09 -13.45
C LEU A 224 -14.38 2.24 -13.60
N ALA A 225 -14.40 1.06 -13.01
CA ALA A 225 -15.58 0.20 -13.01
C ALA A 225 -16.75 0.88 -12.29
N HIS A 226 -16.50 1.57 -11.17
CA HIS A 226 -17.51 2.33 -10.46
C HIS A 226 -18.04 3.51 -11.28
N LEU A 227 -17.15 4.29 -11.90
CA LEU A 227 -17.54 5.41 -12.77
C LEU A 227 -18.41 4.90 -13.93
N ALA A 228 -18.01 3.78 -14.56
CA ALA A 228 -18.80 3.14 -15.60
C ALA A 228 -20.16 2.64 -15.10
N ALA A 229 -20.21 2.04 -13.91
CA ALA A 229 -21.46 1.60 -13.28
C ALA A 229 -22.38 2.76 -12.89
N ALA A 230 -21.81 3.93 -12.60
CA ALA A 230 -22.53 5.19 -12.37
C ALA A 230 -23.03 5.85 -13.67
N GLY A 231 -22.84 5.20 -14.82
CA GLY A 231 -23.27 5.69 -16.13
C GLY A 231 -22.24 6.53 -16.87
N ALA A 232 -21.02 6.68 -16.34
CA ALA A 232 -19.99 7.46 -17.05
C ALA A 232 -19.30 6.63 -18.15
N GLU A 233 -19.34 7.11 -19.38
CA GLU A 233 -18.45 6.78 -20.48
C GLU A 233 -16.97 7.07 -20.16
N VAL A 234 -16.24 6.11 -19.62
CA VAL A 234 -14.80 6.28 -19.33
C VAL A 234 -13.94 6.20 -20.60
N HIS A 235 -13.09 7.21 -20.77
CA HIS A 235 -11.97 7.32 -21.72
C HIS A 235 -10.67 7.56 -20.97
N VAL A 236 -9.55 7.30 -21.65
CA VAL A 236 -8.22 7.60 -21.13
C VAL A 236 -7.47 8.36 -22.21
N ALA A 237 -6.82 9.46 -21.84
CA ALA A 237 -5.90 10.20 -22.69
C ALA A 237 -4.54 10.23 -22.00
N VAL A 238 -3.50 9.85 -22.73
CA VAL A 238 -2.15 9.68 -22.22
C VAL A 238 -1.22 10.61 -22.99
N LEU A 239 -0.59 11.54 -22.29
CA LEU A 239 0.46 12.38 -22.86
C LEU A 239 1.82 11.67 -22.73
N ILE A 240 2.39 11.27 -23.86
CA ILE A 240 3.76 10.75 -23.93
C ILE A 240 4.70 11.92 -24.20
N SER A 241 5.36 12.42 -23.14
CA SER A 241 6.31 13.53 -23.21
C SER A 241 7.77 13.06 -23.14
N PRO A 242 8.73 13.72 -23.82
CA PRO A 242 10.17 13.42 -23.70
C PRO A 242 10.70 13.51 -22.26
N THR A 243 11.81 12.85 -21.97
CA THR A 243 12.53 13.00 -20.69
C THR A 243 12.91 14.45 -20.44
N GLY A 244 12.81 14.93 -19.19
CA GLY A 244 13.11 16.33 -18.84
C GLY A 244 11.94 17.30 -19.01
N SER A 245 10.83 16.87 -19.60
CA SER A 245 9.56 17.60 -19.73
C SER A 245 8.99 18.19 -18.44
N ALA A 246 9.46 17.73 -17.28
CA ALA A 246 9.12 18.26 -15.96
C ALA A 246 9.53 19.73 -15.77
N ARG A 247 10.55 20.14 -16.52
CA ARG A 247 11.13 21.48 -16.41
C ARG A 247 10.35 22.50 -17.24
N HIS A 248 9.69 22.03 -18.30
CA HIS A 248 8.95 22.86 -19.26
C HIS A 248 7.63 22.16 -19.65
N PRO A 249 6.64 22.07 -18.73
CA PRO A 249 5.42 21.29 -18.96
C PRO A 249 4.58 21.81 -20.13
N ASP A 250 4.52 23.12 -20.36
CA ASP A 250 3.84 23.69 -21.52
C ASP A 250 4.48 23.26 -22.85
N GLU A 251 5.81 23.22 -22.90
CA GLU A 251 6.55 22.74 -24.06
C GLU A 251 6.36 21.23 -24.24
N ALA A 252 6.31 20.49 -23.14
CA ALA A 252 6.04 19.06 -23.13
C ALA A 252 4.63 18.71 -23.62
N ILE A 253 3.63 19.55 -23.34
CA ILE A 253 2.28 19.38 -23.88
C ILE A 253 2.28 19.67 -25.38
N ARG A 254 2.97 20.72 -25.82
CA ARG A 254 3.07 21.08 -27.24
C ARG A 254 3.86 20.06 -28.07
N ARG A 255 4.90 19.45 -27.50
CA ARG A 255 5.78 18.49 -28.19
C ARG A 255 5.45 17.03 -27.91
N GLY A 256 4.71 16.77 -26.84
CA GLY A 256 4.36 15.43 -26.43
C GLY A 256 3.30 14.85 -27.36
N ARG A 257 3.28 13.52 -27.45
CA ARG A 257 2.33 12.80 -28.28
C ARG A 257 1.14 12.36 -27.43
N TRP A 258 -0.05 12.77 -27.80
CA TRP A 258 -1.26 12.29 -27.13
C TRP A 258 -1.68 10.93 -27.68
N GLN A 259 -2.00 10.00 -26.80
CA GLN A 259 -2.56 8.71 -27.13
C GLN A 259 -3.88 8.48 -26.42
N ALA A 260 -4.83 7.86 -27.09
CA ALA A 260 -6.03 7.38 -26.45
C ALA A 260 -5.76 6.01 -25.80
N GLY A 261 -6.33 5.78 -24.64
CA GLY A 261 -6.31 4.52 -23.93
C GLY A 261 -7.71 3.98 -23.67
N ALA A 262 -7.83 2.67 -23.52
CA ALA A 262 -9.06 2.04 -23.05
C ALA A 262 -8.74 1.08 -21.90
N PRO A 263 -9.48 1.15 -20.79
CA PRO A 263 -9.29 0.22 -19.68
C PRO A 263 -9.73 -1.19 -20.11
N LEU A 264 -8.83 -2.15 -19.93
CA LEU A 264 -9.07 -3.57 -20.15
C LEU A 264 -8.77 -4.36 -18.87
N ILE A 265 -9.80 -5.04 -18.38
CA ILE A 265 -9.67 -6.03 -17.32
C ILE A 265 -9.26 -7.34 -17.99
N ARG A 266 -8.01 -7.76 -17.79
CA ARG A 266 -7.53 -9.06 -18.30
C ARG A 266 -7.86 -10.15 -17.27
N PRO A 267 -8.63 -11.20 -17.63
CA PRO A 267 -8.93 -12.29 -16.71
C PRO A 267 -7.64 -12.98 -16.20
N GLY A 268 -7.58 -13.26 -14.90
CA GLY A 268 -6.50 -14.07 -14.29
C GLY A 268 -5.33 -13.29 -13.67
N TRP A 269 -5.22 -11.99 -13.92
CA TRP A 269 -4.09 -11.20 -13.39
C TRP A 269 -4.43 -10.37 -12.15
N GLY A 270 -5.71 -10.14 -11.85
CA GLY A 270 -6.12 -9.24 -10.75
C GLY A 270 -5.75 -7.77 -10.97
N GLU A 271 -4.95 -7.46 -11.99
CA GLU A 271 -4.52 -6.14 -12.41
C GLU A 271 -5.28 -5.72 -13.67
N MET A 272 -5.68 -4.46 -13.73
CA MET A 272 -6.29 -3.88 -14.94
C MET A 272 -5.18 -3.17 -15.74
N HIS A 273 -5.29 -3.16 -17.06
CA HIS A 273 -4.34 -2.45 -17.92
C HIS A 273 -5.08 -1.39 -18.72
N VAL A 274 -4.45 -0.25 -18.99
CA VAL A 274 -4.85 0.62 -20.09
C VAL A 274 -3.99 0.25 -21.28
N ASP A 275 -4.60 -0.40 -22.27
CA ASP A 275 -3.97 -0.55 -23.57
C ASP A 275 -4.08 0.80 -24.30
N LEU A 276 -3.01 1.17 -25.04
CA LEU A 276 -2.94 2.41 -25.80
C LEU A 276 -3.34 2.12 -27.25
N TRP A 277 -4.28 2.90 -27.80
CA TRP A 277 -5.04 2.55 -29.01
C TRP A 277 -4.88 3.56 -30.16
N GLY A 278 -3.81 4.34 -30.12
CA GLY A 278 -3.45 5.27 -31.20
C GLY A 278 -3.42 6.73 -30.77
N ALA A 279 -3.12 7.61 -31.72
CA ALA A 279 -2.97 9.04 -31.47
C ALA A 279 -4.31 9.72 -31.12
N ALA A 280 -4.27 10.64 -30.16
CA ALA A 280 -5.39 11.48 -29.74
C ALA A 280 -5.08 12.96 -30.02
N GLU A 281 -4.60 13.27 -31.22
CA GLU A 281 -4.26 14.65 -31.63
C GLU A 281 -5.21 15.16 -32.72
N PRO A 282 -5.93 16.28 -32.48
CA PRO A 282 -6.03 17.00 -31.20
C PRO A 282 -6.85 16.20 -30.17
N VAL A 283 -6.55 16.39 -28.88
CA VAL A 283 -7.34 15.75 -27.80
C VAL A 283 -8.75 16.31 -27.86
N SER A 284 -9.70 15.43 -28.17
CA SER A 284 -11.12 15.76 -28.35
C SER A 284 -11.98 14.56 -27.99
N LEU A 285 -13.26 14.77 -27.66
CA LEU A 285 -14.15 13.66 -27.37
C LEU A 285 -14.27 12.72 -28.58
N ALA A 286 -14.35 13.29 -29.77
CA ALA A 286 -14.45 12.54 -31.03
C ALA A 286 -13.22 11.64 -31.27
N THR A 287 -12.00 12.14 -31.02
CA THR A 287 -10.77 11.33 -31.21
C THR A 287 -10.66 10.22 -30.18
N LEU A 288 -11.02 10.49 -28.92
CA LEU A 288 -11.02 9.48 -27.84
C LEU A 288 -12.06 8.38 -28.08
N ARG A 289 -13.25 8.71 -28.58
CA ARG A 289 -14.29 7.73 -28.98
C ARG A 289 -13.82 6.87 -30.15
N ARG A 290 -13.32 7.50 -31.21
CA ARG A 290 -12.82 6.78 -32.39
C ARG A 290 -11.73 5.78 -32.03
N ALA A 291 -10.75 6.19 -31.21
CA ALA A 291 -9.68 5.29 -30.80
C ALA A 291 -10.20 4.11 -29.96
N ARG A 292 -11.19 4.33 -29.10
CA ARG A 292 -11.88 3.26 -28.35
C ARG A 292 -12.65 2.31 -29.26
N GLU A 293 -13.26 2.79 -30.34
CA GLU A 293 -13.94 1.95 -31.33
C GLU A 293 -12.94 1.08 -32.11
N VAL A 294 -11.83 1.68 -32.58
CA VAL A 294 -10.73 0.95 -33.23
C VAL A 294 -10.17 -0.12 -32.29
N ALA A 295 -10.01 0.21 -31.00
CA ALA A 295 -9.59 -0.73 -29.97
C ALA A 295 -10.52 -1.93 -29.85
N ARG A 296 -11.83 -1.68 -29.76
CA ARG A 296 -12.84 -2.73 -29.68
C ARG A 296 -12.85 -3.62 -30.91
N ALA A 297 -12.63 -3.04 -32.09
CA ALA A 297 -12.57 -3.78 -33.35
C ALA A 297 -11.28 -4.61 -33.49
N SER A 298 -10.17 -4.15 -32.92
CA SER A 298 -8.86 -4.83 -32.98
C SER A 298 -8.59 -5.77 -31.80
N ALA A 299 -9.41 -5.72 -30.75
CA ALA A 299 -9.30 -6.64 -29.63
C ALA A 299 -9.51 -8.06 -30.15
N PRO A 300 -8.54 -9.00 -29.92
CA PRO A 300 -8.72 -10.38 -30.31
C PRO A 300 -10.02 -10.87 -29.68
N VAL A 301 -10.91 -11.44 -30.50
CA VAL A 301 -12.18 -12.02 -30.04
C VAL A 301 -11.82 -12.94 -28.87
N GLN A 302 -12.10 -12.47 -27.64
CA GLN A 302 -11.85 -13.29 -26.46
C GLN A 302 -12.66 -14.56 -26.70
N ALA A 303 -11.96 -15.69 -26.80
CA ALA A 303 -12.61 -16.98 -26.93
C ALA A 303 -13.66 -17.03 -25.82
N THR A 304 -14.93 -17.09 -26.23
CA THR A 304 -16.07 -17.10 -25.31
C THR A 304 -15.71 -18.13 -24.24
N PRO A 305 -15.66 -17.75 -22.95
CA PRO A 305 -15.38 -18.73 -21.90
C PRO A 305 -16.34 -19.90 -22.15
N PRO A 306 -15.84 -21.15 -22.22
CA PRO A 306 -16.62 -22.28 -22.67
C PRO A 306 -17.94 -22.28 -21.92
N THR A 307 -19.05 -22.21 -22.66
CA THR A 307 -20.39 -22.17 -22.10
C THR A 307 -20.47 -23.28 -21.06
N PRO A 308 -20.72 -22.98 -19.77
CA PRO A 308 -20.90 -24.03 -18.79
C PRO A 308 -21.97 -24.97 -19.34
N PRO A 309 -21.74 -26.30 -19.33
CA PRO A 309 -22.65 -27.24 -19.98
C PRO A 309 -24.07 -27.01 -19.44
N PRO A 310 -25.09 -26.99 -20.31
CA PRO A 310 -26.45 -26.73 -19.89
C PRO A 310 -26.83 -27.72 -18.79
N ALA A 311 -27.41 -27.19 -17.71
CA ALA A 311 -27.90 -27.96 -16.57
C ALA A 311 -29.22 -28.67 -16.93
N SER A 312 -29.20 -29.51 -17.96
CA SER A 312 -30.33 -30.32 -18.39
C SER A 312 -29.93 -31.80 -18.51
N ASP A 313 -30.82 -32.65 -17.99
CA ASP A 313 -30.90 -34.10 -18.21
C ASP A 313 -29.99 -35.04 -17.40
N ARG A 314 -30.13 -34.99 -16.08
CA ARG A 314 -29.87 -36.15 -15.21
C ARG A 314 -31.13 -36.85 -14.67
N ARG A 315 -32.33 -36.51 -15.18
CA ARG A 315 -33.60 -37.00 -14.58
C ARG A 315 -34.45 -37.94 -15.43
N ALA A 316 -34.00 -38.43 -16.58
CA ALA A 316 -34.80 -39.34 -17.40
C ALA A 316 -33.95 -40.44 -18.05
N GLN A 317 -33.50 -41.42 -17.26
CA GLN A 317 -33.09 -42.74 -17.77
C GLN A 317 -33.16 -43.75 -16.62
N ARG A 318 -34.38 -44.10 -16.23
CA ARG A 318 -34.69 -45.28 -15.41
C ARG A 318 -35.93 -45.96 -15.96
N SER A 319 -35.72 -46.84 -16.93
CA SER A 319 -36.62 -47.96 -17.24
C SER A 319 -36.02 -48.85 -18.33
N SER A 320 -35.41 -49.98 -17.94
CA SER A 320 -35.75 -51.32 -18.45
C SER A 320 -34.71 -52.38 -18.01
N GLY A 321 -35.22 -53.35 -17.23
CA GLY A 321 -34.86 -54.78 -17.25
C GLY A 321 -33.41 -55.23 -17.09
N THR A 322 -33.04 -55.69 -15.88
CA THR A 322 -32.05 -56.77 -15.72
C THR A 322 -32.38 -57.58 -14.45
N PRO A 323 -32.27 -58.93 -14.46
CA PRO A 323 -32.77 -59.77 -13.37
C PRO A 323 -31.90 -59.68 -12.12
N ALA A 324 -32.53 -59.85 -10.96
CA ALA A 324 -31.92 -59.82 -9.64
C ALA A 324 -30.85 -60.93 -9.48
N GLY A 325 -29.58 -60.52 -9.48
CA GLY A 325 -28.47 -61.29 -8.90
C GLY A 325 -28.24 -60.89 -7.43
N PRO A 326 -27.66 -61.78 -6.61
CA PRO A 326 -27.46 -61.53 -5.19
C PRO A 326 -26.52 -60.32 -4.99
N PHE A 327 -27.02 -59.37 -4.20
CA PHE A 327 -26.38 -58.10 -3.91
C PHE A 327 -25.16 -58.34 -3.00
N VAL A 328 -23.98 -58.45 -3.58
CA VAL A 328 -22.72 -58.24 -2.85
C VAL A 328 -22.54 -56.74 -2.73
N GLU A 329 -22.69 -56.18 -1.52
CA GLU A 329 -22.33 -54.79 -1.21
C GLU A 329 -20.86 -54.54 -1.56
N LYS A 330 -20.60 -54.11 -2.79
CA LYS A 330 -19.34 -53.48 -3.15
C LYS A 330 -19.33 -52.11 -2.50
N GLY A 331 -18.81 -52.06 -1.27
CA GLY A 331 -18.41 -50.82 -0.63
C GLY A 331 -17.61 -49.99 -1.62
N SER A 332 -18.11 -48.79 -1.92
CA SER A 332 -17.33 -47.82 -2.69
C SER A 332 -15.98 -47.67 -2.01
N PRO A 333 -14.84 -47.82 -2.72
CA PRO A 333 -13.55 -47.55 -2.12
C PRO A 333 -13.63 -46.13 -1.58
N ALA A 334 -13.51 -45.99 -0.25
CA ALA A 334 -13.47 -44.70 0.40
C ALA A 334 -12.50 -43.85 -0.41
N ARG A 335 -12.98 -42.74 -1.01
CA ARG A 335 -12.13 -41.83 -1.76
C ARG A 335 -10.95 -41.52 -0.87
N GLY A 336 -9.79 -42.09 -1.18
CA GLY A 336 -8.60 -41.97 -0.37
C GLY A 336 -8.29 -40.49 -0.26
N PHE A 337 -8.62 -39.89 0.88
CA PHE A 337 -8.22 -38.53 1.17
C PHE A 337 -6.71 -38.56 1.19
N LEU A 338 -6.09 -38.01 0.13
CA LEU A 338 -4.66 -37.79 0.12
C LEU A 338 -4.31 -37.06 1.41
N PRO A 339 -3.33 -37.54 2.20
CA PRO A 339 -3.00 -36.93 3.47
C PRO A 339 -2.70 -35.44 3.25
N ALA A 340 -3.34 -34.59 4.05
CA ALA A 340 -3.19 -33.15 3.93
C ALA A 340 -1.71 -32.79 4.13
N ARG A 341 -1.06 -32.29 3.08
CA ARG A 341 0.34 -31.86 3.15
C ARG A 341 0.44 -30.57 3.97
N LEU A 342 1.45 -30.49 4.83
CA LEU A 342 1.75 -29.25 5.56
C LEU A 342 2.10 -28.11 4.58
N PRO A 343 1.58 -26.88 4.81
CA PRO A 343 1.91 -25.74 3.96
C PRO A 343 3.36 -25.30 4.16
N GLU A 344 4.00 -24.82 3.09
CA GLU A 344 5.33 -24.20 3.18
C GLU A 344 5.30 -22.94 4.08
N PRO A 345 6.40 -22.62 4.79
CA PRO A 345 6.44 -21.48 5.68
C PRO A 345 6.40 -20.19 4.86
N ARG A 346 5.47 -19.30 5.22
CA ARG A 346 5.34 -18.01 4.55
C ARG A 346 6.56 -17.16 4.88
N ARG A 347 7.14 -16.52 3.87
CA ARG A 347 8.31 -15.66 4.03
C ARG A 347 7.88 -14.20 4.07
N LEU A 348 8.45 -13.45 5.01
CA LEU A 348 8.39 -12.00 5.01
C LEU A 348 9.63 -11.47 4.28
N THR A 349 9.46 -11.09 3.02
CA THR A 349 10.52 -10.72 2.07
C THR A 349 10.66 -9.21 1.88
N SER A 350 9.88 -8.39 2.59
CA SER A 350 10.05 -6.94 2.61
C SER A 350 9.77 -6.41 4.00
N PHE A 351 10.64 -5.53 4.51
CA PHE A 351 10.40 -4.81 5.77
C PHE A 351 9.68 -3.48 5.56
N SER A 352 8.84 -3.36 4.52
CA SER A 352 8.06 -2.17 4.24
C SER A 352 6.76 -2.11 5.07
N PHE A 353 6.13 -0.93 5.08
CA PHE A 353 4.81 -0.70 5.67
C PHE A 353 4.71 -1.10 7.15
N GLU A 354 3.85 -2.07 7.49
CA GLU A 354 3.62 -2.58 8.84
C GLU A 354 4.85 -3.24 9.46
N TYR A 355 5.83 -3.66 8.64
CA TYR A 355 7.09 -4.24 9.09
C TYR A 355 8.24 -3.25 9.10
N ALA A 356 7.96 -1.95 8.88
CA ALA A 356 8.99 -0.91 8.92
C ALA A 356 9.72 -0.89 10.26
N PHE A 357 9.07 -1.24 11.37
CA PHE A 357 9.71 -1.36 12.69
C PHE A 357 10.82 -2.41 12.76
N LEU A 358 10.92 -3.33 11.79
CA LEU A 358 12.04 -4.26 11.68
C LEU A 358 13.31 -3.59 11.17
N ARG A 359 13.24 -2.43 10.51
CA ARG A 359 14.40 -1.74 9.93
C ARG A 359 15.24 -1.03 10.99
N PRO A 360 16.58 -1.07 10.90
CA PRO A 360 17.47 -0.43 11.87
C PRO A 360 17.39 1.10 11.87
N TRP A 361 16.85 1.69 10.79
CA TRP A 361 16.67 3.14 10.65
C TRP A 361 15.31 3.64 11.11
N THR A 362 14.38 2.75 11.47
CA THR A 362 13.06 3.17 11.96
C THR A 362 13.17 3.67 13.41
N PRO A 363 12.57 4.83 13.75
CA PRO A 363 12.68 5.44 15.07
C PRO A 363 12.47 4.43 16.21
N ALA A 364 13.50 4.25 17.03
CA ALA A 364 13.52 3.43 18.23
C ALA A 364 14.56 4.06 19.15
N PRO A 365 14.16 4.95 20.07
CA PRO A 365 15.13 5.64 20.90
C PRO A 365 15.95 4.66 21.76
N ILE A 366 17.27 4.66 21.60
CA ILE A 366 18.21 3.82 22.36
C ILE A 366 19.10 4.69 23.23
N ARG A 367 19.15 4.37 24.53
CA ARG A 367 20.07 5.02 25.46
C ARG A 367 21.41 4.27 25.44
N LEU A 368 22.49 4.97 25.08
CA LEU A 368 23.86 4.43 25.03
C LEU A 368 24.84 5.45 25.60
N GLY A 369 25.58 5.09 26.66
CA GLY A 369 26.56 5.99 27.29
C GLY A 369 25.97 7.33 27.73
N GLY A 370 24.80 7.29 28.39
CA GLY A 370 24.07 8.47 28.88
C GLY A 370 23.28 9.25 27.83
N ARG A 371 23.56 9.05 26.54
CA ARG A 371 22.92 9.76 25.42
C ARG A 371 21.74 8.98 24.86
N LEU A 372 20.77 9.69 24.28
CA LEU A 372 19.62 9.09 23.59
C LEU A 372 19.79 9.25 22.08
N TYR A 373 19.83 8.13 21.36
CA TYR A 373 19.95 8.09 19.90
C TYR A 373 18.59 7.78 19.27
N PRO A 374 18.19 8.47 18.18
CA PRO A 374 16.82 8.39 17.65
C PRO A 374 16.49 7.04 16.98
N THR A 375 17.52 6.32 16.50
CA THR A 375 17.37 5.05 15.78
C THR A 375 18.40 4.01 16.24
N PRO A 376 18.12 2.71 16.09
CA PRO A 376 19.10 1.64 16.31
C PRO A 376 20.40 1.84 15.54
N ALA A 377 20.29 2.24 14.27
CA ALA A 377 21.43 2.55 13.42
C ALA A 377 22.28 3.71 13.95
N ALA A 378 21.67 4.81 14.42
CA ALA A 378 22.40 5.93 15.00
C ALA A 378 23.16 5.52 16.28
N ALA A 379 22.54 4.71 17.14
CA ALA A 379 23.20 4.18 18.34
C ALA A 379 24.39 3.29 17.99
N PHE A 380 24.24 2.43 16.98
CA PHE A 380 25.29 1.55 16.49
C PHE A 380 26.48 2.32 15.89
N LEU A 381 26.20 3.34 15.06
CA LEU A 381 27.24 4.22 14.52
C LEU A 381 27.94 5.03 15.61
N ALA A 382 27.22 5.46 16.65
CA ALA A 382 27.80 6.17 17.78
C ALA A 382 28.73 5.28 18.62
N ALA A 383 28.43 3.99 18.74
CA ALA A 383 29.28 3.03 19.42
C ALA A 383 30.59 2.76 18.66
N ARG A 384 30.61 2.95 17.34
CA ARG A 384 31.77 2.73 16.46
C ARG A 384 32.94 3.67 16.71
N THR A 385 32.69 4.84 17.29
CA THR A 385 33.70 5.88 17.49
C THR A 385 33.78 6.31 18.96
N LEU A 386 34.95 6.79 19.38
CA LEU A 386 35.12 7.46 20.69
C LEU A 386 35.05 8.98 20.58
N ASN A 387 34.94 9.54 19.37
CA ASN A 387 34.83 10.99 19.18
C ASN A 387 33.50 11.49 19.78
N ALA A 388 33.58 12.33 20.82
CA ALA A 388 32.43 12.85 21.55
C ALA A 388 31.53 13.75 20.68
N GLU A 389 32.12 14.61 19.84
CA GLU A 389 31.38 15.51 18.96
C GLU A 389 30.53 14.75 17.94
N VAL A 390 31.08 13.68 17.34
CA VAL A 390 30.33 12.80 16.43
C VAL A 390 29.19 12.10 17.17
N ARG A 391 29.46 11.62 18.39
CA ARG A 391 28.45 10.96 19.22
C ARG A 391 27.33 11.91 19.64
N ASP A 392 27.64 13.18 19.87
CA ASP A 392 26.65 14.23 20.17
C ASP A 392 25.85 14.57 18.91
N ALA A 393 26.50 14.76 17.76
CA ALA A 393 25.83 15.04 16.49
C ALA A 393 24.86 13.90 16.06
N LEU A 394 25.22 12.64 16.31
CA LEU A 394 24.38 11.48 16.02
C LEU A 394 23.08 11.44 16.85
N THR A 395 22.96 12.20 17.94
CA THR A 395 21.70 12.31 18.71
C THR A 395 20.61 13.07 17.94
N GLY A 396 20.99 13.97 17.02
CA GLY A 396 20.07 14.72 16.16
C GLY A 396 19.86 14.13 14.76
N ALA A 397 20.59 13.06 14.40
CA ALA A 397 20.55 12.49 13.05
C ALA A 397 19.34 11.55 12.87
N LEU A 398 18.22 12.11 12.42
CA LEU A 398 16.95 11.38 12.21
C LEU A 398 16.92 10.53 10.93
N THR A 399 17.81 10.81 9.98
CA THR A 399 17.81 10.16 8.65
C THR A 399 19.15 9.48 8.34
N PRO A 400 19.17 8.44 7.47
CA PRO A 400 20.40 7.67 7.20
C PRO A 400 21.55 8.52 6.64
N GLY A 401 21.27 9.42 5.70
CA GLY A 401 22.30 10.20 4.99
C GLY A 401 23.21 11.00 5.93
N PRO A 402 22.66 11.94 6.74
CA PRO A 402 23.43 12.70 7.72
C PRO A 402 24.17 11.81 8.73
N ALA A 403 23.53 10.76 9.26
CA ALA A 403 24.15 9.86 10.23
C ALA A 403 25.38 9.13 9.66
N LEU A 404 25.25 8.61 8.43
CA LEU A 404 26.32 7.93 7.72
C LEU A 404 27.45 8.90 7.35
N GLN A 405 27.12 10.13 6.93
CA GLN A 405 28.13 11.16 6.64
C GLN A 405 28.96 11.52 7.88
N LEU A 406 28.30 11.74 9.02
CA LEU A 406 28.96 11.99 10.30
C LEU A 406 29.88 10.82 10.69
N ALA A 407 29.36 9.60 10.62
CA ALA A 407 30.11 8.42 11.04
C ALA A 407 31.26 8.08 10.09
N ARG A 408 31.14 8.35 8.78
CA ARG A 408 32.15 8.02 7.75
C ARG A 408 33.49 8.69 8.02
N HIS A 409 33.49 9.91 8.54
CA HIS A 409 34.71 10.68 8.82
C HIS A 409 35.21 10.49 10.26
N ALA A 410 34.46 9.80 11.10
CA ALA A 410 34.82 9.58 12.49
C ALA A 410 35.88 8.47 12.62
N PRO A 411 36.86 8.61 13.51
CA PRO A 411 37.82 7.53 13.78
C PRO A 411 37.07 6.32 14.32
N VAL A 412 37.26 5.16 13.67
CA VAL A 412 36.75 3.89 14.16
C VAL A 412 37.57 3.47 15.37
N ARG A 413 36.91 2.96 16.40
CA ARG A 413 37.59 2.46 17.60
C ARG A 413 38.54 1.31 17.27
N PRO A 414 39.74 1.25 17.89
CA PRO A 414 40.70 0.16 17.63
C PRO A 414 40.16 -1.24 17.92
N ASP A 415 39.24 -1.36 18.88
CA ASP A 415 38.60 -2.61 19.29
C ASP A 415 37.28 -2.91 18.56
N TRP A 416 36.85 -2.04 17.62
CA TRP A 416 35.59 -2.22 16.89
C TRP A 416 35.58 -3.53 16.09
N THR A 417 36.71 -3.86 15.47
CA THR A 417 36.86 -4.99 14.55
C THR A 417 37.93 -6.01 14.99
N MET A 418 38.38 -6.05 16.25
CA MET A 418 39.49 -6.96 16.67
C MET A 418 39.28 -7.62 18.04
N ARG A 419 39.69 -8.89 18.16
CA ARG A 419 40.24 -9.49 19.40
C ARG A 419 41.68 -9.98 19.16
N ARG A 420 42.35 -10.32 20.27
CA ARG A 420 43.76 -10.71 20.43
C ARG A 420 44.18 -12.03 19.76
N ASP A 421 43.22 -12.85 19.32
CA ASP A 421 43.45 -14.13 18.62
C ASP A 421 43.16 -14.02 17.12
N GLY A 422 42.80 -12.83 16.62
CA GLY A 422 42.31 -12.61 15.26
C GLY A 422 40.78 -12.52 15.12
N ASP A 423 40.00 -12.51 16.22
CA ASP A 423 38.53 -12.64 16.17
C ASP A 423 37.78 -11.32 16.53
N PRO A 424 37.11 -10.58 15.63
CA PRO A 424 36.37 -9.35 15.98
C PRO A 424 35.09 -9.62 16.82
N VAL A 425 34.88 -9.00 18.01
CA VAL A 425 33.63 -9.22 18.82
C VAL A 425 32.86 -7.97 19.25
N LEU A 426 33.50 -6.81 19.48
CA LEU A 426 32.76 -5.64 20.03
C LEU A 426 31.61 -5.19 19.12
N ARG A 427 31.82 -5.18 17.79
CA ARG A 427 30.76 -4.85 16.81
C ARG A 427 29.52 -5.73 17.01
N GLU A 428 29.70 -7.04 17.21
CA GLU A 428 28.61 -8.02 17.33
C GLU A 428 27.92 -7.92 18.69
N GLU A 429 28.67 -7.69 19.76
CA GLU A 429 28.14 -7.40 21.09
C GLU A 429 27.28 -6.13 21.06
N VAL A 430 27.78 -5.07 20.42
CA VAL A 430 27.06 -3.82 20.26
C VAL A 430 25.81 -4.02 19.39
N ALA A 431 25.90 -4.74 18.28
CA ALA A 431 24.73 -5.03 17.44
C ALA A 431 23.65 -5.79 18.22
N THR A 432 24.06 -6.81 18.98
CA THR A 432 23.17 -7.60 19.85
C THR A 432 22.51 -6.72 20.92
N ALA A 433 23.29 -5.86 21.59
CA ALA A 433 22.78 -4.95 22.60
C ALA A 433 21.80 -3.91 22.01
N VAL A 434 22.12 -3.36 20.85
CA VAL A 434 21.26 -2.43 20.10
C VAL A 434 19.93 -3.09 19.73
N VAL A 435 19.95 -4.32 19.19
CA VAL A 435 18.72 -5.07 18.87
C VAL A 435 17.90 -5.36 20.13
N ARG A 436 18.54 -5.81 21.22
CA ARG A 436 17.85 -6.05 22.49
C ARG A 436 17.17 -4.80 23.03
N ALA A 437 17.85 -3.65 22.96
CA ALA A 437 17.31 -2.37 23.40
C ALA A 437 16.17 -1.86 22.49
N ALA A 438 16.30 -2.04 21.17
CA ALA A 438 15.29 -1.63 20.20
C ALA A 438 13.99 -2.42 20.33
N PHE A 439 14.09 -3.74 20.53
CA PHE A 439 12.95 -4.66 20.59
C PHE A 439 12.60 -5.03 22.04
N ARG A 440 12.27 -3.99 22.82
CA ARG A 440 11.68 -4.09 24.16
C ARG A 440 10.21 -3.66 24.13
N ALA A 441 9.43 -4.06 25.14
CA ALA A 441 8.02 -3.70 25.29
C ALA A 441 7.22 -3.95 23.99
N GLU A 442 6.39 -3.00 23.56
CA GLU A 442 5.52 -3.09 22.38
C GLU A 442 6.25 -3.57 21.12
N ARG A 443 7.46 -3.06 20.85
CA ARG A 443 8.21 -3.46 19.64
C ARG A 443 8.70 -4.91 19.71
N GLY A 444 8.96 -5.41 20.92
CA GLY A 444 9.24 -6.82 21.16
C GLY A 444 8.01 -7.70 20.89
N GLU A 445 6.83 -7.28 21.32
CA GLU A 445 5.56 -7.96 21.03
C GLU A 445 5.28 -7.98 19.52
N GLN A 446 5.49 -6.84 18.84
CA GLN A 446 5.38 -6.74 17.38
C GLN A 446 6.35 -7.71 16.68
N LEU A 447 7.60 -7.84 17.16
CA LEU A 447 8.56 -8.78 16.61
C LEU A 447 8.10 -10.24 16.77
N VAL A 448 7.55 -10.62 17.92
CA VAL A 448 6.99 -11.97 18.13
C VAL A 448 5.75 -12.20 17.27
N ALA A 449 4.91 -11.17 17.09
CA ALA A 449 3.71 -11.22 16.24
C ALA A 449 4.02 -11.48 14.76
N THR A 450 5.28 -11.33 14.32
CA THR A 450 5.70 -11.76 12.97
C THR A 450 5.73 -13.28 12.81
N LEU A 451 5.54 -14.08 13.85
CA LEU A 451 5.36 -15.52 13.70
C LEU A 451 3.95 -15.83 13.12
N PRO A 452 3.81 -16.81 12.21
CA PRO A 452 4.79 -17.82 11.80
C PRO A 452 5.58 -17.44 10.53
N PHE A 453 5.74 -16.17 10.19
CA PHE A 453 6.52 -15.79 9.01
C PHE A 453 8.03 -16.03 9.25
N LEU A 454 8.72 -16.50 8.21
CA LEU A 454 10.18 -16.49 8.17
C LEU A 454 10.67 -15.14 7.67
N LEU A 455 11.42 -14.43 8.51
CA LEU A 455 12.10 -13.20 8.10
C LEU A 455 13.19 -13.59 7.09
N ALA A 456 13.04 -13.11 5.85
CA ALA A 456 13.84 -13.57 4.71
C ALA A 456 14.43 -12.42 3.88
N ASP A 457 14.32 -11.17 4.34
CA ASP A 457 14.72 -10.01 3.54
C ASP A 457 16.16 -9.55 3.79
N LEU A 458 16.90 -9.41 2.69
CA LEU A 458 18.27 -8.95 2.56
C LEU A 458 18.36 -7.48 2.13
N GLU A 459 17.26 -6.72 2.06
CA GLU A 459 17.27 -5.33 1.64
C GLU A 459 18.39 -4.51 2.34
N VAL A 460 19.49 -4.28 1.62
CA VAL A 460 20.61 -3.44 2.04
C VAL A 460 20.29 -2.02 1.63
N TRP A 461 20.13 -1.15 2.62
CA TRP A 461 19.68 0.22 2.43
C TRP A 461 20.84 1.19 2.46
N GLY A 462 21.34 1.60 1.29
CA GLY A 462 22.53 2.46 1.21
C GLY A 462 23.74 1.78 1.87
N PRO A 463 24.85 2.47 2.17
CA PRO A 463 26.06 1.80 2.62
C PRO A 463 25.76 0.92 3.84
N ALA A 464 26.08 -0.37 3.70
CA ALA A 464 25.70 -1.39 4.67
C ALA A 464 26.24 -1.04 6.06
N LEU A 465 25.37 -1.08 7.07
CA LEU A 465 25.81 -1.15 8.46
C LEU A 465 26.29 -2.57 8.72
N ASP A 466 27.58 -2.77 8.50
CA ASP A 466 28.25 -4.04 8.81
C ASP A 466 27.92 -4.48 10.26
N GLY A 467 27.27 -5.64 10.40
CA GLY A 467 26.75 -6.18 11.67
C GLY A 467 25.31 -5.80 12.04
N LEU A 468 24.71 -4.74 11.47
CA LEU A 468 23.34 -4.29 11.76
C LEU A 468 22.44 -4.14 10.51
N GLN A 469 22.86 -4.70 9.37
CA GLN A 469 22.05 -4.87 8.16
C GLN A 469 22.33 -6.24 7.50
N GLY A 470 21.47 -6.62 6.54
CA GLY A 470 21.61 -7.88 5.80
C GLY A 470 21.47 -9.14 6.66
N ALA A 471 22.21 -10.19 6.31
CA ALA A 471 22.10 -11.51 6.95
C ALA A 471 22.44 -11.47 8.45
N ALA A 472 23.49 -10.75 8.86
CA ALA A 472 23.87 -10.61 10.26
C ALA A 472 22.72 -10.05 11.12
N TYR A 473 22.04 -9.01 10.63
CA TYR A 473 20.90 -8.43 11.31
C TYR A 473 19.67 -9.34 11.33
N LEU A 474 19.41 -10.08 10.25
CA LEU A 474 18.38 -11.11 10.25
C LEU A 474 18.64 -12.17 11.33
N HIS A 475 19.89 -12.63 11.48
CA HIS A 475 20.25 -13.57 12.55
C HIS A 475 19.97 -12.98 13.94
N LEU A 476 20.31 -11.71 14.17
CA LEU A 476 20.01 -11.03 15.43
C LEU A 476 18.50 -10.89 15.68
N LEU A 477 17.71 -10.56 14.65
CA LEU A 477 16.25 -10.47 14.75
C LEU A 477 15.63 -11.85 15.03
N HIS A 478 16.07 -12.90 14.36
CA HIS A 478 15.61 -14.27 14.63
C HIS A 478 15.94 -14.65 16.07
N ALA A 479 17.20 -14.52 16.49
CA ALA A 479 17.62 -14.82 17.86
C ALA A 479 16.77 -14.06 18.88
N ARG A 480 16.62 -12.74 18.72
CA ARG A 480 15.82 -11.92 19.63
C ARG A 480 14.34 -12.30 19.62
N ARG A 481 13.77 -12.59 18.45
CA ARG A 481 12.38 -13.06 18.31
C ARG A 481 12.17 -14.39 19.03
N GLY A 482 13.14 -15.30 18.94
CA GLY A 482 13.09 -16.58 19.64
C GLY A 482 13.14 -16.44 21.16
N GLU A 483 14.05 -15.60 21.68
CA GLU A 483 14.12 -15.26 23.11
C GLU A 483 12.78 -14.73 23.62
N LEU A 484 12.22 -13.71 22.93
CA LEU A 484 10.95 -13.09 23.32
C LEU A 484 9.77 -14.04 23.20
N ALA A 485 9.72 -14.86 22.14
CA ALA A 485 8.67 -15.85 21.95
C ALA A 485 8.70 -16.93 23.03
N ALA A 486 9.89 -17.36 23.47
CA ALA A 486 10.05 -18.29 24.58
C ALA A 486 9.56 -17.67 25.91
N GLN A 487 9.95 -16.42 26.19
CA GLN A 487 9.45 -15.68 27.37
C GLN A 487 7.92 -15.56 27.35
N GLN A 488 7.34 -15.15 26.23
CA GLN A 488 5.89 -15.05 26.08
C GLN A 488 5.18 -16.40 26.23
N ALA A 489 5.79 -17.49 25.72
CA ALA A 489 5.27 -18.84 25.88
C ALA A 489 5.25 -19.27 27.36
N THR A 490 6.30 -18.97 28.14
CA THR A 490 6.31 -19.28 29.59
C THR A 490 5.21 -18.57 30.37
N GLY A 491 4.81 -17.36 29.94
CA GLY A 491 3.70 -16.62 30.53
C GLY A 491 2.31 -16.99 30.00
N THR A 492 2.23 -17.82 28.95
CA THR A 492 0.96 -18.17 28.29
C THR A 492 0.61 -19.63 28.52
N ALA A 493 -0.37 -19.90 29.38
CA ALA A 493 -0.87 -21.26 29.55
C ALA A 493 -1.39 -21.84 28.21
N GLY A 494 -1.04 -23.10 27.94
CA GLY A 494 -1.59 -23.85 26.81
C GLY A 494 -1.03 -23.49 25.43
N CYS A 495 0.22 -23.02 25.34
CA CYS A 495 0.92 -22.83 24.07
C CYS A 495 1.89 -23.98 23.73
N CYS A 496 2.22 -24.12 22.45
CA CYS A 496 3.15 -25.14 21.94
C CYS A 496 4.53 -25.09 22.59
N GLY A 497 5.04 -23.91 22.99
CA GLY A 497 6.35 -23.79 23.65
C GLY A 497 6.46 -24.54 24.98
N LEU A 498 5.33 -24.88 25.62
CA LEU A 498 5.27 -25.65 26.86
C LEU A 498 4.74 -27.09 26.64
N CYS A 499 4.50 -27.48 25.38
CA CYS A 499 4.00 -28.80 25.04
C CYS A 499 5.11 -29.86 25.19
N THR A 500 4.76 -31.03 25.70
CA THR A 500 5.68 -32.18 25.86
C THR A 500 6.19 -32.75 24.54
N TRP A 501 5.42 -32.57 23.46
CA TRP A 501 5.82 -32.95 22.10
C TRP A 501 6.61 -31.86 21.37
N ALA A 502 6.76 -30.66 21.95
CA ALA A 502 7.57 -29.62 21.33
C ALA A 502 9.06 -29.91 21.55
N ARG A 503 9.84 -29.79 20.48
CA ARG A 503 11.30 -29.72 20.50
C ARG A 503 11.77 -28.40 19.92
N PRO A 504 12.99 -27.94 20.24
CA PRO A 504 13.58 -26.79 19.57
C PRO A 504 13.49 -26.95 18.04
N GLY A 505 12.90 -25.95 17.37
CA GLY A 505 12.86 -25.90 15.91
C GLY A 505 14.19 -25.42 15.33
N PRO A 506 14.38 -25.56 14.00
CA PRO A 506 15.57 -25.07 13.31
C PRO A 506 15.64 -23.54 13.20
N TRP A 507 14.53 -22.85 13.48
CA TRP A 507 14.44 -21.39 13.46
C TRP A 507 14.00 -20.87 14.82
N PRO A 508 14.71 -19.88 15.39
CA PRO A 508 14.31 -19.24 16.64
C PRO A 508 12.84 -18.77 16.62
N GLY A 509 12.09 -19.11 17.67
CA GLY A 509 10.66 -18.81 17.77
C GLY A 509 9.74 -19.92 17.25
N PHE A 510 10.29 -20.98 16.66
CA PHE A 510 9.55 -22.18 16.26
C PHE A 510 9.90 -23.38 17.13
N ALA A 511 8.91 -24.25 17.34
CA ALA A 511 9.10 -25.61 17.81
C ALA A 511 8.88 -26.61 16.68
N ARG A 512 9.64 -27.70 16.69
CA ARG A 512 9.31 -28.93 15.96
C ARG A 512 8.30 -29.71 16.79
N CYS A 513 7.12 -29.97 16.22
CA CYS A 513 6.10 -30.78 16.86
C CYS A 513 6.35 -32.26 16.57
N GLU A 514 6.64 -33.04 17.61
CA GLU A 514 6.79 -34.50 17.58
C GLU A 514 5.52 -35.15 18.13
N HIS A 515 4.36 -34.73 17.63
CA HIS A 515 3.11 -35.37 18.01
C HIS A 515 3.16 -36.86 17.66
N GLN A 516 2.64 -37.71 18.55
CA GLN A 516 2.69 -39.18 18.37
C GLN A 516 2.05 -39.64 17.05
N ASP A 517 0.99 -38.95 16.63
CA ASP A 517 0.28 -39.19 15.35
C ASP A 517 0.88 -38.41 14.16
N GLY A 518 2.13 -37.93 14.28
CA GLY A 518 2.86 -37.21 13.24
C GLY A 518 2.21 -35.91 12.78
N GLU A 519 2.23 -35.66 11.47
CA GLU A 519 1.65 -34.45 10.86
C GLU A 519 0.14 -34.34 11.09
N ALA A 520 -0.58 -35.48 11.05
CA ALA A 520 -2.03 -35.52 11.23
C ALA A 520 -2.43 -35.07 12.65
N GLY A 521 -1.72 -35.56 13.67
CA GLY A 521 -1.92 -35.11 15.05
C GLY A 521 -1.56 -33.64 15.25
N THR A 522 -0.49 -33.18 14.61
CA THR A 522 -0.10 -31.77 14.66
C THR A 522 -1.18 -30.86 14.04
N LEU A 523 -1.70 -31.22 12.86
CA LEU A 523 -2.78 -30.51 12.19
C LEU A 523 -4.07 -30.50 13.02
N ALA A 524 -4.42 -31.63 13.66
CA ALA A 524 -5.56 -31.70 14.56
C ALA A 524 -5.38 -30.80 15.80
N CYS A 525 -4.15 -30.66 16.29
CA CYS A 525 -3.84 -29.88 17.49
C CYS A 525 -3.82 -28.36 17.24
N VAL A 526 -3.11 -27.90 16.20
CA VAL A 526 -2.87 -26.46 15.95
C VAL A 526 -3.54 -25.91 14.68
N GLY A 527 -4.24 -26.76 13.92
CA GLY A 527 -4.93 -26.38 12.69
C GLY A 527 -3.97 -25.84 11.64
N LYS A 528 -4.36 -24.76 10.96
CA LYS A 528 -3.58 -24.14 9.86
C LYS A 528 -2.33 -23.37 10.32
N LYS A 529 -1.99 -23.43 11.61
CA LYS A 529 -0.84 -22.70 12.20
C LYS A 529 0.47 -23.49 12.11
N VAL A 530 0.43 -24.77 11.72
CA VAL A 530 1.62 -25.56 11.40
C VAL A 530 2.09 -25.27 9.99
N CYS A 531 3.40 -25.22 9.80
CA CYS A 531 4.04 -25.19 8.50
C CYS A 531 5.10 -26.29 8.38
N ARG A 532 5.51 -26.58 7.16
CA ARG A 532 6.56 -27.54 6.85
C ARG A 532 7.94 -26.94 7.12
N GLY A 533 8.81 -27.70 7.76
CA GLY A 533 10.20 -27.36 8.01
C GLY A 533 11.18 -28.18 7.17
N PRO A 534 12.50 -27.95 7.36
CA PRO A 534 13.55 -28.81 6.82
C PRO A 534 13.29 -30.29 7.14
N GLY A 535 13.48 -31.16 6.14
CA GLY A 535 13.22 -32.60 6.28
C GLY A 535 11.74 -32.98 6.45
N GLY A 536 10.80 -32.06 6.16
CA GLY A 536 9.36 -32.30 6.34
C GLY A 536 8.88 -32.17 7.79
N ALA A 537 9.71 -31.67 8.71
CA ALA A 537 9.33 -31.49 10.10
C ALA A 537 8.11 -30.57 10.26
N ALA A 538 7.16 -30.93 11.12
CA ALA A 538 6.03 -30.07 11.45
C ALA A 538 6.48 -28.94 12.38
N LEU A 539 6.44 -27.70 11.91
CA LEU A 539 6.88 -26.52 12.66
C LEU A 539 5.70 -25.67 13.10
N VAL A 540 5.75 -25.22 14.34
CA VAL A 540 4.73 -24.35 14.96
C VAL A 540 5.41 -23.21 15.70
N ALA A 541 4.83 -22.01 15.69
CA ALA A 541 5.34 -20.92 16.51
C ALA A 541 5.20 -21.27 18.01
N LEU A 542 6.21 -20.94 18.83
CA LEU A 542 6.21 -21.25 20.28
C LEU A 542 4.97 -20.68 21.00
N THR A 543 4.49 -19.53 20.55
CA THR A 543 3.33 -18.82 21.11
C THR A 543 1.98 -19.35 20.60
N THR A 544 1.98 -20.36 19.72
CA THR A 544 0.74 -20.96 19.21
C THR A 544 -0.04 -21.59 20.34
N ARG A 545 -1.20 -21.00 20.68
CA ARG A 545 -2.18 -21.66 21.55
C ARG A 545 -2.71 -22.92 20.89
N GLY A 546 -2.77 -24.00 21.65
CA GLY A 546 -3.40 -25.23 21.21
C GLY A 546 -4.90 -25.07 20.96
N GLY A 547 -5.45 -25.80 19.99
CA GLY A 547 -6.88 -25.84 19.70
C GLY A 547 -7.66 -26.74 20.68
N SER A 548 -8.91 -27.08 20.36
CA SER A 548 -9.75 -27.98 21.16
C SER A 548 -9.18 -29.39 21.32
N GLY A 549 -8.30 -29.81 20.41
CA GLY A 549 -7.51 -31.04 20.51
C GLY A 549 -6.28 -30.94 21.43
N PHE A 550 -5.96 -29.75 21.95
CA PHE A 550 -4.85 -29.54 22.87
C PHE A 550 -5.18 -30.15 24.23
N ARG A 551 -4.80 -31.40 24.39
CA ARG A 551 -4.88 -32.06 25.68
C ARG A 551 -3.71 -31.57 26.53
N SER A 552 -3.92 -30.57 27.38
CA SER A 552 -2.98 -30.15 28.43
C SER A 552 -2.68 -31.25 29.47
N LYS A 553 -3.17 -32.49 29.27
CA LYS A 553 -3.20 -33.64 30.18
C LYS A 553 -1.82 -34.13 30.67
N GLN A 554 -0.75 -33.36 30.48
CA GLN A 554 0.60 -33.66 30.97
C GLN A 554 1.22 -32.53 31.81
N THR A 555 0.49 -31.45 32.09
CA THR A 555 0.95 -30.43 33.06
C THR A 555 0.83 -30.86 34.52
N THR A 556 0.17 -31.99 34.82
CA THR A 556 0.07 -32.55 36.18
C THR A 556 1.22 -33.48 36.58
N HIS A 557 2.19 -33.77 35.69
CA HIS A 557 3.31 -34.68 36.00
C HIS A 557 4.65 -34.22 35.39
N ARG A 558 5.11 -33.01 35.75
CA ARG A 558 6.54 -32.70 35.78
C ARG A 558 6.93 -32.42 37.24
N PRO A 559 7.97 -33.08 37.78
CA PRO A 559 8.50 -32.73 39.11
C PRO A 559 9.04 -31.30 39.14
#